data_AF-A0A919LWE5-F1
#
_entry.id   AF-A0A919LWE5-F1
#
_cell.length_a   1.000
_cell.length_b   1.000
_cell.length_c   1.000
_cell.angle_alpha   90.00
_cell.angle_beta   90.00
_cell.angle_gamma   90.00
#
_symmetry.space_group_name_H-M   'P 1'
#
loop_
_entity.id
_entity.type
_entity.pdbx_description
1 polymer ?
#
loop_
_entity_poly.entity_id
_entity_poly.type
_entity_poly.pdbx_seq_one_letter_code
_entity_poly.pdbx_strand_id
1 'polypeptide(L)' 'MCAPPSGARPLYPQMARELGLPPPVFSDSPDGGQGKIVDGNRICNELGFEYQYPDPLVMPME' A
#
# COMPACT_ATOMS: atom_id res chain seq x y z
N MET A 1 11.25 -2.54 -2.63
CA MET A 1 10.14 -2.78 -1.69
C MET A 1 9.42 -1.46 -1.41
N CYS A 2 8.12 -1.50 -1.18
CA CYS A 2 7.26 -0.32 -1.01
C CYS A 2 6.89 -0.09 0.47
N ALA A 3 6.81 1.17 0.90
CA ALA A 3 6.24 1.55 2.21
C ALA A 3 4.83 2.12 2.00
N PRO A 4 3.74 1.41 2.32
CA PRO A 4 2.41 2.01 2.22
C PRO A 4 2.19 3.00 3.38
N PRO A 5 1.92 4.29 3.13
CA PRO A 5 1.72 5.29 4.18
C PRO A 5 0.36 5.17 4.89
N SER A 6 -0.57 4.40 4.33
CA SER A 6 -1.83 4.00 4.95
C SER A 6 -2.29 2.71 4.28
N GLY A 7 -2.94 1.81 5.02
CA GLY A 7 -3.19 0.42 4.59
C GLY A 7 -3.73 0.28 3.17
N ALA A 8 -3.45 -0.84 2.49
CA ALA A 8 -3.56 -1.02 1.04
C ALA A 8 -4.96 -0.84 0.40
N ARG A 9 -6.03 -0.60 1.16
CA ARG A 9 -7.41 -0.56 0.65
C ARG A 9 -7.69 0.51 -0.44
N PRO A 10 -7.32 1.79 -0.31
CA PRO A 10 -7.56 2.79 -1.36
C PRO A 10 -6.67 2.56 -2.59
N LEU A 11 -5.56 1.84 -2.47
CA LEU A 11 -4.66 1.54 -3.59
C LEU A 11 -5.38 0.69 -4.65
N TYR A 12 -6.04 -0.41 -4.27
CA TYR A 12 -6.58 -1.35 -5.26
C TYR A 12 -7.61 -0.74 -6.22
N PRO A 13 -8.59 0.08 -5.79
CA PRO A 13 -9.48 0.77 -6.71
C PRO A 13 -8.77 1.78 -7.63
N GLN A 14 -7.71 2.43 -7.16
CA GLN A 14 -6.92 3.35 -8.00
C GLN A 14 -6.17 2.56 -9.08
N MET A 15 -5.46 1.49 -8.70
CA MET A 15 -4.73 0.66 -9.65
C MET A 15 -5.63 -0.04 -10.66
N ALA A 16 -6.82 -0.50 -10.24
CA ALA A 16 -7.79 -1.09 -11.16
C ALA A 16 -8.21 -0.10 -12.26
N ARG A 17 -8.37 1.19 -11.93
CA ARG A 17 -8.70 2.24 -12.91
C ARG A 17 -7.56 2.47 -13.90
N GLU A 18 -6.32 2.55 -13.42
CA GLU A 18 -5.13 2.72 -14.27
C GLU A 18 -4.95 1.54 -15.24
N LEU A 19 -5.32 0.32 -14.82
CA LEU A 19 -5.27 -0.88 -15.65
C LEU A 19 -6.51 -1.12 -16.53
N GLY A 20 -7.54 -0.25 -16.46
CA GLY A 20 -8.80 -0.45 -17.17
C GLY A 20 -9.63 -1.65 -16.68
N LEU A 21 -9.40 -2.10 -15.46
CA LEU A 21 -10.10 -3.20 -14.80
C LEU A 21 -11.27 -2.70 -13.95
N PRO A 22 -12.31 -3.52 -13.74
CA PRO A 22 -13.37 -3.18 -12.80
C PRO A 22 -12.82 -3.08 -11.37
N PRO A 23 -13.19 -2.05 -10.59
CA PRO A 23 -12.70 -1.88 -9.23
C PRO A 23 -13.20 -3.02 -8.32
N PRO A 24 -12.35 -3.54 -7.41
CA PRO A 24 -12.75 -4.59 -6.49
C PRO A 24 -13.73 -4.08 -5.42
N VAL A 25 -14.59 -4.96 -4.94
CA VAL A 25 -15.48 -4.72 -3.80
C VAL A 25 -14.84 -5.33 -2.55
N PHE A 26 -14.68 -4.55 -1.50
CA PHE A 26 -14.16 -5.04 -0.23
C PHE A 26 -15.28 -5.61 0.63
N SER A 27 -15.03 -6.73 1.30
CA SER A 27 -15.93 -7.26 2.31
C SER A 27 -15.99 -6.34 3.53
N ASP A 28 -17.17 -6.28 4.16
CA ASP A 28 -17.33 -5.67 5.46
C ASP A 28 -16.53 -6.49 6.48
N SER A 29 -15.52 -5.86 7.04
CA SER A 29 -14.69 -6.44 8.10
C SER A 29 -15.14 -5.82 9.41
N PRO A 30 -15.27 -6.60 10.51
CA PRO A 30 -15.76 -6.07 11.79
C PRO A 30 -14.88 -4.92 12.33
N ASP A 31 -13.62 -4.83 11.89
CA ASP A 31 -12.66 -3.78 12.23
C ASP A 31 -12.73 -2.56 11.29
N GLY A 32 -13.81 -2.39 10.52
CA GLY A 32 -13.98 -1.29 9.57
C GLY A 32 -12.97 -1.30 8.41
N GLY A 33 -12.24 -2.39 8.23
CA GLY A 33 -11.15 -2.49 7.25
C GLY A 33 -9.93 -1.63 7.59
N GLN A 34 -9.79 -1.19 8.85
CA GLN A 34 -8.61 -0.43 9.27
C GLN A 34 -7.42 -1.39 9.36
N GLY A 35 -6.50 -1.27 8.39
CA GLY A 35 -5.27 -2.03 8.40
C GLY A 35 -4.37 -1.60 9.57
N LYS A 36 -3.38 -2.43 9.89
CA LYS A 36 -2.34 -2.06 10.86
C LYS A 36 -1.40 -1.04 10.23
N ILE A 37 -1.16 0.06 10.94
CA ILE A 37 -0.09 1.01 10.61
C ILE A 37 1.20 0.48 11.24
N VAL A 38 2.21 0.20 10.42
CA VAL A 38 3.50 -0.32 10.87
C VAL A 38 4.56 0.74 10.62
N ASP A 39 5.29 1.12 11.67
CA ASP A 39 6.44 2.01 11.55
C ASP A 39 7.66 1.23 11.00
N GLY A 40 8.07 1.57 9.78
CA GLY A 40 9.22 0.99 9.09
C GLY A 40 10.56 1.63 9.46
N ASN A 41 10.60 2.70 10.25
CA ASN A 41 11.84 3.43 10.54
C ASN A 41 12.90 2.56 11.22
N ARG A 42 12.47 1.57 12.01
CA ARG A 42 13.39 0.69 12.73
C ARG A 42 14.24 -0.16 11.78
N ILE A 43 13.67 -0.73 10.73
CA ILE A 43 14.42 -1.52 9.74
C ILE A 43 15.32 -0.61 8.88
N CYS A 44 14.86 0.60 8.56
CA CYS A 44 15.68 1.58 7.86
C CYS A 44 16.92 1.98 8.65
N ASN A 45 16.76 2.27 9.95
CA ASN A 45 17.84 2.73 10.81
C ASN A 45 18.79 1.61 11.27
N GLU A 46 18.28 0.43 11.59
CA GLU A 46 19.10 -0.66 12.15
C GLU A 46 19.78 -1.50 11.07
N LEU A 47 19.14 -1.67 9.92
CA LEU A 47 19.61 -2.56 8.85
C LEU A 47 20.06 -1.81 7.58
N GLY A 48 20.03 -0.48 7.58
CA GLY A 48 20.37 0.34 6.41
C GLY A 48 19.41 0.12 5.24
N PHE A 49 18.17 -0.24 5.54
CA PHE A 49 17.18 -0.57 4.52
C PHE A 49 16.58 0.69 3.89
N GLU A 50 16.53 0.75 2.57
CA GLU A 50 15.92 1.86 1.83
C GLU A 50 14.71 1.39 1.02
N TYR A 51 13.60 2.14 1.15
CA TYR A 51 12.42 1.91 0.32
C TYR A 51 12.67 2.43 -1.09
N GLN A 52 12.68 1.53 -2.06
CA GLN A 52 12.74 1.90 -3.48
C GLN A 52 11.52 2.72 -3.92
N TYR A 53 10.36 2.43 -3.33
CA TYR A 53 9.11 3.15 -3.59
C TYR A 53 8.50 3.56 -2.25
N PRO A 54 8.76 4.79 -1.78
CA PRO A 54 8.21 5.27 -0.52
C PRO A 54 6.69 5.49 -0.59
N ASP A 55 6.13 5.59 -1.79
CA ASP A 55 4.70 5.68 -2.05
C ASP A 55 4.30 4.58 -3.06
N PRO A 56 3.29 3.74 -2.75
CA PRO A 56 2.80 2.73 -3.69
C PRO A 56 2.26 3.31 -5.00
N LEU A 57 1.86 4.59 -5.03
CA LEU A 57 1.40 5.27 -6.24
C LEU A 57 2.53 5.66 -7.19
N VAL A 58 3.79 5.69 -6.73
CA VAL A 58 4.95 5.92 -7.60
C VAL A 58 5.57 4.62 -8.11
N MET A 59 4.99 3.47 -7.73
CA MET A 59 5.44 2.17 -8.19
C MET A 59 5.07 1.99 -9.68
N PRO A 60 6.04 1.69 -10.57
CA PRO A 60 5.74 1.45 -11.98
C PRO A 60 4.92 0.17 -12.16
N MET A 61 4.00 0.19 -13.13
CA MET A 61 3.05 -0.90 -13.43
C MET A 61 3.38 -1.68 -14.72
N GLU A 62 4.63 -1.59 -15.18
CA GLU A 62 5.14 -2.28 -16.37
C GLU A 62 5.32 -3.79 -16.19
#